data_AF-A0A527H7K6-F1
#
_entry.id   AF-A0A527H7K6-F1
#
_cell.length_a   1.000
_cell.length_b   1.000
_cell.length_c   1.000
_cell.angle_alpha   90.00
_cell.angle_beta   90.00
_cell.angle_gamma   90.00
#
_symmetry.space_group_name_H-M   'P 1'
#
loop_
_entity.id
_entity.type
_entity.pdbx_description
1 polymer ?
#
loop_
_entity_poly.entity_id
_entity_poly.type
_entity_poly.pdbx_seq_one_letter_code
_entity_poly.pdbx_strand_id
1 'polypeptide(L)'
;LRAKIVDQLVFTSGLLKMGEGTAADSVVRQAARAGRPIFEAHTEPSGKAGLAGKRFLAFAGIGHPEKFFDTVREAGGVLEIDTVFELDHVPERIIDETLDAWRQRKLKG
;
A
#
# COMPACT_ATOMS: atom_id res chain seq x y z
N LEU A 1 16.65 4.39 -3.57
CA LEU A 1 17.04 5.37 -2.52
C LEU A 1 17.39 6.69 -3.18
N ARG A 2 17.01 7.83 -2.58
CA ARG A 2 17.28 9.17 -3.14
C ARG A 2 18.71 9.70 -2.85
N ALA A 3 19.42 9.09 -1.89
CA ALA A 3 20.83 9.32 -1.56
C ALA A 3 21.41 8.10 -0.80
N LYS A 4 22.71 8.09 -0.52
CA LYS A 4 23.32 7.04 0.32
C LYS A 4 22.81 7.18 1.76
N ILE A 5 22.60 6.05 2.45
CA ILE A 5 22.07 6.06 3.83
C ILE A 5 23.03 6.75 4.80
N VAL A 6 24.34 6.52 4.65
CA VAL A 6 25.36 7.13 5.52
C VAL A 6 25.32 8.66 5.48
N ASP A 7 25.11 9.25 4.30
CA ASP A 7 25.04 10.70 4.13
C ASP A 7 23.77 11.28 4.78
N GLN A 8 22.67 10.53 4.76
CA GLN A 8 21.40 10.93 5.36
C GLN A 8 21.41 10.82 6.90
N LEU A 9 22.07 9.79 7.45
CA LEU A 9 22.12 9.55 8.89
C LEU A 9 22.83 10.65 9.67
N VAL A 10 23.83 11.32 9.08
CA VAL A 10 24.58 12.41 9.75
C VAL A 10 23.65 13.55 10.17
N PHE A 11 22.64 13.87 9.36
CA PHE A 11 21.69 14.95 9.60
C PHE A 11 20.44 14.49 10.37
N THR A 12 20.37 13.23 10.75
CA THR A 12 19.19 12.64 11.38
C THR A 12 19.24 12.80 12.90
N SER A 13 18.18 13.36 13.49
CA SER A 13 18.04 13.48 14.95
C SER A 13 17.50 12.22 15.63
N GLY A 14 16.84 11.33 14.87
CA GLY A 14 16.26 10.07 15.35
C GLY A 14 15.77 9.20 14.20
N LEU A 15 15.70 7.88 14.39
CA LEU A 15 15.30 6.92 13.36
C LEU A 15 13.91 6.34 13.69
N LEU A 16 13.00 6.34 12.72
CA LEU A 16 11.75 5.59 12.78
C LEU A 16 11.84 4.38 11.84
N LYS A 17 11.86 3.18 12.40
CA LYS A 17 11.73 1.92 11.66
C LYS A 17 10.25 1.71 11.32
N MET A 18 9.95 1.60 10.03
CA MET A 18 8.61 1.29 9.53
C MET A 18 8.50 -0.19 9.15
N GLY A 19 7.47 -0.86 9.63
CA GLY A 19 7.16 -2.26 9.30
C GLY A 19 7.95 -3.30 10.11
N GLU A 20 7.73 -4.56 9.79
CA GLU A 20 8.29 -5.70 10.51
C GLU A 20 9.57 -6.26 9.87
N GLY A 21 10.23 -7.17 10.59
CA GLY A 21 11.42 -7.88 10.11
C GLY A 21 12.75 -7.15 10.37
N THR A 22 13.79 -7.65 9.70
CA THR A 22 15.21 -7.35 9.97
C THR A 22 15.89 -6.50 8.90
N ALA A 23 15.16 -6.12 7.84
CA ALA A 23 15.73 -5.37 6.71
C ALA A 23 16.38 -4.04 7.12
N ALA A 24 15.87 -3.41 8.19
CA ALA A 24 16.37 -2.15 8.71
C ALA A 24 17.51 -2.32 9.75
N ASP A 25 17.86 -3.53 10.17
CA ASP A 25 18.75 -3.78 11.31
C ASP A 25 20.13 -3.13 11.16
N SER A 26 20.67 -3.12 9.94
CA SER A 26 21.97 -2.49 9.66
C SER A 26 21.93 -0.98 9.93
N VAL A 27 20.85 -0.32 9.52
CA VAL A 27 20.62 1.13 9.70
C VAL A 27 20.30 1.44 11.16
N VAL A 28 19.49 0.61 11.82
CA VAL A 28 19.19 0.73 13.26
C VAL A 28 20.48 0.65 14.08
N ARG A 29 21.36 -0.32 13.80
CA ARG A 29 22.66 -0.45 14.47
C ARG A 29 23.55 0.77 14.25
N GLN A 30 23.56 1.35 13.05
CA GLN A 30 24.33 2.56 12.76
C GLN A 30 23.81 3.77 13.55
N ALA A 31 22.50 3.98 13.54
CA ALA A 31 21.86 5.07 14.28
C ALA A 31 22.07 4.93 15.80
N ALA A 32 21.94 3.72 16.34
CA ALA A 32 22.17 3.44 17.76
C ALA A 32 23.62 3.72 18.18
N ARG A 33 24.62 3.32 17.37
CA ARG A 33 26.04 3.62 17.62
C ARG A 33 26.34 5.12 17.61
N ALA A 34 25.56 5.91 16.86
CA ALA A 34 25.66 7.36 16.83
C ALA A 34 24.84 8.04 17.97
N GLY A 35 24.31 7.26 18.93
CA GLY A 35 23.54 7.77 20.05
C GLY A 35 22.17 8.35 19.65
N ARG A 36 21.63 7.97 18.49
CA ARG A 36 20.33 8.47 18.02
C ARG A 36 19.18 7.64 18.61
N PRO A 37 18.08 8.28 19.06
CA PRO A 37 16.88 7.57 19.48
C PRO A 37 16.29 6.77 18.31
N ILE A 38 15.78 5.58 18.63
CA ILE A 38 15.17 4.65 17.68
C ILE A 38 13.70 4.45 18.08
N PHE A 39 12.81 4.57 17.12
CA PHE A 39 11.38 4.34 17.24
C PHE A 39 10.96 3.24 16.26
N GLU A 40 9.92 2.50 16.61
CA GLU A 40 9.30 1.51 15.73
C GLU A 40 7.84 1.88 15.49
N ALA A 41 7.38 1.69 14.26
CA ALA A 41 5.98 1.85 13.89
C ALA A 41 5.58 0.88 12.78
N HIS A 42 4.32 0.49 12.79
CA HIS A 42 3.66 -0.24 11.73
C HIS A 42 2.45 0.55 11.23
N THR A 43 2.04 0.27 10.00
CA THR A 43 0.82 0.85 9.43
C THR A 43 -0.38 -0.02 9.78
N GLU A 44 -1.52 0.61 10.04
CA GLU A 44 -2.81 -0.08 10.21
C GLU A 44 -3.87 0.53 9.29
N PRO A 45 -4.74 -0.29 8.65
CA PRO A 45 -5.85 0.23 7.87
C PRO A 45 -6.86 0.97 8.77
N SER A 46 -7.19 2.23 8.42
CA SER A 46 -8.11 3.08 9.20
C SER A 46 -9.60 2.87 8.90
N GLY A 47 -9.97 1.90 8.05
CA GLY A 47 -11.33 1.74 7.49
C GLY A 47 -11.93 0.33 7.56
N LYS A 48 -11.57 -0.49 8.55
CA LYS A 48 -11.92 -1.93 8.62
C LYS A 48 -13.43 -2.23 8.50
N ALA A 49 -14.27 -1.45 9.17
CA ALA A 49 -15.73 -1.68 9.18
C ALA A 49 -16.40 -1.58 7.81
N GLY A 50 -15.85 -0.76 6.90
CA GLY A 50 -16.39 -0.58 5.55
C GLY A 50 -16.06 -1.73 4.60
N LEU A 51 -14.97 -2.45 4.86
CA LEU A 51 -14.35 -3.43 3.98
C LEU A 51 -14.60 -4.89 4.44
N ALA A 52 -14.64 -5.11 5.76
CA ALA A 52 -14.72 -6.46 6.33
C ALA A 52 -15.91 -7.28 5.78
N GLY A 53 -15.62 -8.49 5.30
CA GLY A 53 -16.60 -9.47 4.83
C GLY A 53 -17.26 -9.15 3.48
N LYS A 54 -16.84 -8.07 2.81
CA LYS A 54 -17.35 -7.69 1.49
C LYS A 54 -16.37 -8.12 0.39
N ARG A 55 -16.93 -8.38 -0.80
CA ARG A 55 -16.18 -8.71 -2.01
C ARG A 55 -15.96 -7.47 -2.85
N PHE A 56 -14.75 -7.30 -3.34
CA PHE A 56 -14.35 -6.15 -4.14
C PHE A 56 -13.68 -6.59 -5.43
N LEU A 57 -13.97 -5.82 -6.48
CA LEU A 57 -13.09 -5.66 -7.63
C LEU A 57 -12.12 -4.52 -7.28
N ALA A 58 -10.83 -4.81 -7.22
CA ALA A 58 -9.81 -3.86 -6.81
C ALA A 58 -8.82 -3.59 -7.93
N PHE A 59 -8.40 -2.34 -8.08
CA PHE A 59 -7.46 -1.91 -9.11
C PHE A 59 -6.51 -0.87 -8.56
N ALA A 60 -5.27 -0.88 -9.04
CA ALA A 60 -4.23 0.03 -8.58
C ALA A 60 -3.35 0.52 -9.74
N GLY A 61 -3.21 1.85 -9.84
CA GLY A 61 -2.26 2.55 -10.72
C GLY A 61 -1.23 3.32 -9.90
N ILE A 62 -0.59 2.66 -8.95
CA ILE A 62 0.41 3.26 -8.06
C ILE A 62 1.71 2.48 -8.15
N GLY A 63 2.85 3.09 -7.80
CA GLY A 63 4.18 2.46 -7.94
C GLY A 63 4.43 1.21 -7.09
N HIS A 64 3.52 0.85 -6.18
CA HIS A 64 3.57 -0.41 -5.42
C HIS A 64 2.14 -0.93 -5.18
N PRO A 65 1.50 -1.51 -6.21
CA PRO A 65 0.09 -1.88 -6.17
C PRO A 65 -0.22 -2.96 -5.12
N GLU A 66 0.73 -3.85 -4.84
CA GLU A 66 0.56 -4.91 -3.83
C GLU A 66 0.19 -4.36 -2.46
N LYS A 67 0.77 -3.22 -2.05
CA LYS A 67 0.44 -2.58 -0.77
C LYS A 67 -1.04 -2.19 -0.68
N PHE A 68 -1.66 -1.77 -1.79
CA PHE A 68 -3.09 -1.46 -1.79
C PHE A 68 -3.93 -2.70 -1.57
N PHE A 69 -3.63 -3.79 -2.31
CA PHE A 69 -4.35 -5.05 -2.18
C PHE A 69 -4.18 -5.67 -0.79
N ASP A 70 -2.96 -5.65 -0.25
CA ASP A 70 -2.67 -6.12 1.11
C ASP A 70 -3.41 -5.30 2.16
N THR A 71 -3.46 -3.97 2.01
CA THR A 71 -4.24 -3.10 2.90
C THR A 71 -5.73 -3.46 2.92
N VAL A 72 -6.32 -3.82 1.78
CA VAL A 72 -7.73 -4.25 1.70
C VAL A 72 -7.93 -5.60 2.37
N ARG A 73 -7.01 -6.55 2.17
CA ARG A 73 -7.06 -7.87 2.81
C ARG A 73 -6.88 -7.77 4.33
N GLU A 74 -5.93 -6.96 4.81
CA GLU A 74 -5.72 -6.66 6.24
C GLU A 74 -6.95 -5.98 6.87
N ALA A 75 -7.71 -5.22 6.09
CA ALA A 75 -8.97 -4.64 6.52
C ALA A 75 -10.16 -5.64 6.51
N GLY A 76 -9.93 -6.90 6.12
CA GLY A 76 -10.92 -7.98 6.06
C GLY A 76 -11.75 -8.02 4.77
N GLY A 77 -11.37 -7.25 3.75
CA GLY A 77 -11.99 -7.30 2.43
C GLY A 77 -11.53 -8.53 1.64
N VAL A 78 -12.42 -9.07 0.81
CA VAL A 78 -12.12 -10.17 -0.11
C VAL A 78 -11.94 -9.59 -1.50
N LEU A 79 -10.77 -9.81 -2.11
CA LEU A 79 -10.51 -9.42 -3.49
C LEU A 79 -10.88 -10.59 -4.40
N GLU A 80 -11.93 -10.43 -5.21
CA GLU A 80 -12.34 -11.43 -6.21
C GLU A 80 -11.55 -11.29 -7.51
N ILE A 81 -11.16 -10.05 -7.82
CA ILE A 81 -10.32 -9.70 -8.96
C ILE A 81 -9.44 -8.53 -8.54
N ASP A 82 -8.13 -8.66 -8.73
CA ASP A 82 -7.13 -7.61 -8.59
C ASP A 82 -6.38 -7.38 -9.92
N THR A 83 -6.26 -6.11 -10.32
CA THR A 83 -5.59 -5.72 -11.58
C THR A 83 -4.70 -4.50 -11.38
N VAL A 84 -3.49 -4.55 -11.94
CA VAL A 84 -2.54 -3.43 -12.00
C VAL A 84 -2.64 -2.73 -13.35
N PHE A 85 -2.65 -1.39 -13.35
CA PHE A 85 -2.64 -0.60 -14.57
C PHE A 85 -1.43 0.34 -14.61
N GLU A 86 -0.75 0.41 -15.76
CA GLU A 86 0.48 1.19 -15.96
C GLU A 86 0.23 2.66 -16.37
N LEU A 87 -1.00 3.02 -16.76
CA LEU A 87 -1.35 4.34 -17.31
C LEU A 87 -2.47 4.98 -16.48
N ASP A 88 -2.25 6.24 -16.09
CA ASP A 88 -3.08 7.03 -15.15
C ASP A 88 -4.57 7.15 -15.52
N HIS A 89 -4.99 6.79 -16.74
CA HIS A 89 -6.37 6.95 -17.23
C HIS A 89 -7.02 5.66 -17.76
N VAL A 90 -6.28 4.55 -17.76
CA VAL A 90 -6.82 3.25 -18.20
C VAL A 90 -7.81 2.64 -17.18
N PRO A 91 -7.65 2.81 -15.85
CA PRO A 91 -8.57 2.23 -14.88
C PRO A 91 -10.01 2.76 -15.02
N GLU A 92 -10.20 4.09 -14.98
CA GLU A 92 -11.53 4.70 -15.06
C GLU A 92 -12.28 4.26 -16.31
N ARG A 93 -11.62 4.27 -17.47
CA ARG A 93 -12.26 3.90 -18.74
C ARG A 93 -12.75 2.45 -18.75
N ILE A 94 -11.91 1.50 -18.33
CA ILE A 94 -12.27 0.07 -18.34
C ILE A 94 -13.39 -0.18 -17.33
N ILE A 95 -13.35 0.48 -16.17
CA ILE A 95 -14.36 0.33 -15.12
C ILE A 95 -15.70 0.87 -15.59
N ASP A 96 -15.74 2.08 -16.13
CA ASP A 96 -16.97 2.71 -16.61
C ASP A 96 -17.58 1.87 -17.74
N GLU A 97 -16.77 1.46 -18.71
CA GLU A 97 -17.22 0.59 -19.80
C GLU A 97 -17.76 -0.76 -19.29
N THR A 98 -17.11 -1.36 -18.28
CA THR A 98 -17.53 -2.64 -17.70
C THR A 98 -18.80 -2.52 -16.87
N LEU A 99 -18.92 -1.46 -16.06
CA LEU A 99 -20.10 -1.17 -15.25
C LEU A 99 -21.31 -0.85 -16.14
N ASP A 100 -21.10 -0.08 -17.20
CA ASP A 100 -22.15 0.24 -18.16
C ASP A 100 -22.59 -1.00 -18.93
N ALA A 101 -21.65 -1.84 -19.39
CA ALA A 101 -21.97 -3.12 -20.02
C ALA A 101 -22.76 -4.05 -19.09
N TRP A 102 -22.41 -4.11 -17.79
CA TRP A 102 -23.13 -4.90 -16.80
C TRP A 102 -24.54 -4.34 -16.55
N ARG A 103 -24.69 -3.02 -16.36
CA ARG A 103 -25.99 -2.36 -16.18
C ARG A 103 -26.91 -2.60 -17.38
N GLN A 104 -26.39 -2.47 -18.60
CA GLN A 104 -27.15 -2.71 -19.82
C GLN A 104 -27.67 -4.16 -19.93
N ARG A 105 -26.89 -5.15 -19.46
CA ARG A 105 -27.33 -6.56 -19.42
C ARG A 105 -28.40 -6.80 -18.35
N LYS A 106 -28.29 -6.14 -17.20
CA LYS A 106 -29.27 -6.24 -16.11
C LYS A 106 -30.61 -5.58 -16.41
N LEU A 107 -30.65 -4.56 -17.26
CA LEU A 107 -31.88 -3.85 -17.66
C LEU A 107 -32.58 -4.45 -18.88
N LYS A 108 -31.92 -5.36 -19.62
CA LYS A 108 -32.45 -6.02 -20.83
C LYS A 108 -32.97 -7.45 -20.57
N GLY A 109 -32.92 -7.94 -19.34
CA GLY A 109 -33.53 -9.21 -18.90
C GLY A 109 -34.61 -8.94 -17.89
#